data_AF-A0A1V5UD11-F1
#
_entry.id   AF-A0A1V5UD11-F1
#
_cell.length_a   1.000
_cell.length_b   1.000
_cell.length_c   1.000
_cell.angle_alpha   90.00
_cell.angle_beta   90.00
_cell.angle_gamma   90.00
#
_symmetry.space_group_name_H-M   'P 1'
#
loop_
_entity.id
_entity.type
_entity.pdbx_description
1 polymer ?
#
loop_
_entity_poly.entity_id
_entity_poly.type
_entity_poly.pdbx_seq_one_letter_code
_entity_poly.pdbx_strand_id
1 'polypeptide(L)'
;MLTELRTYFRRVRDALPLLDAWRPPERTPAFPGEPDSAIPAPELQWYNRAKPPRPGLPCGLRASELSCGEAEAVVAKYPDVQFIYGTGERKILYDSEKLLALMGKYPNFYLATANLCNMLFFERAEELRVAEKLLYGSFMPFFDEGAALGPLILSRLPWPLRCGIAGNHLRRLLGMTPFLLPEPPPMPELPPFLIDAHAHTQDTPGGRVFAPCLNWRTARWLSYMDSVWTQKMFFTPGEAIADPSVSSLEVIGDDCRKSGGRMFFFEVFDPNNAALSLCHLEQSLPLPECVGIKLHPAEHRVSASDPRYAEAFSAARRFGKPVMTHSWEDSSYNPAQKLSCPHLFTPHLERFPDVKFVLGHAGGRPSTLPDVTALCARFPQIRADLAGDYFHWGNLRRLRAGLGTKKILYASDCFWMDPRCMMGMLLDSIIPDEELKDVLSGNASGFFSVPGGTV
;
A
#
# COMPACT_ATOMS: atom_id res chain seq x y z
N MET A 1 -0.85 22.67 -6.99
CA MET A 1 -0.40 21.41 -6.33
C MET A 1 -0.98 20.15 -6.97
N LEU A 2 -2.19 19.67 -6.61
CA LEU A 2 -2.69 18.38 -7.13
C LEU A 2 -2.76 18.34 -8.66
N THR A 3 -3.36 19.35 -9.29
CA THR A 3 -3.48 19.43 -10.76
C THR A 3 -2.11 19.39 -11.45
N GLU A 4 -1.09 20.05 -10.89
CA GLU A 4 0.28 20.02 -11.40
C GLU A 4 0.90 18.64 -11.26
N LEU A 5 0.74 17.98 -10.11
CA LEU A 5 1.22 16.61 -9.89
C LEU A 5 0.55 15.61 -10.84
N ARG A 6 -0.76 15.73 -11.07
CA ARG A 6 -1.47 14.89 -12.05
C ARG A 6 -1.03 15.13 -13.48
N THR A 7 -0.83 16.40 -13.84
CA THR A 7 -0.34 16.78 -15.17
C THR A 7 1.06 16.22 -15.40
N TYR A 8 1.95 16.31 -14.40
CA TYR A 8 3.25 15.68 -14.45
C TYR A 8 3.13 14.16 -14.61
N PHE A 9 2.36 13.50 -13.75
CA PHE A 9 2.21 12.04 -13.75
C PHE A 9 1.76 11.52 -15.12
N ARG A 10 0.70 12.11 -15.68
CA ARG A 10 0.17 11.72 -17.00
C ARG A 10 1.16 12.00 -18.12
N ARG A 11 1.81 13.17 -18.12
CA ARG A 11 2.84 13.50 -19.12
C ARG A 11 4.00 12.51 -19.10
N VAL A 12 4.47 12.11 -17.92
CA VAL A 12 5.54 11.11 -17.81
C VAL A 12 5.04 9.75 -18.25
N ARG A 13 3.84 9.32 -17.83
CA ARG A 13 3.21 8.08 -18.28
C ARG A 13 3.16 7.99 -19.81
N ASP A 14 2.69 9.03 -20.47
CA ASP A 14 2.55 9.10 -21.93
C ASP A 14 3.91 9.10 -22.66
N ALA A 15 4.96 9.58 -22.00
CA ALA A 15 6.32 9.60 -22.53
C ALA A 15 7.10 8.30 -22.30
N LEU A 16 6.61 7.37 -21.46
CA LEU A 16 7.31 6.12 -21.18
C LEU A 16 7.12 5.12 -22.33
N PRO A 17 8.15 4.31 -22.67
CA PRO A 17 8.06 3.28 -23.70
C PRO A 17 7.37 2.02 -23.15
N LEU A 18 6.11 2.14 -22.73
CA LEU A 18 5.40 1.08 -22.02
C LEU A 18 5.34 -0.22 -22.85
N LEU A 19 5.70 -1.32 -22.21
CA LEU A 19 5.53 -2.69 -22.71
C LEU A 19 5.40 -3.60 -21.49
N ASP A 20 4.23 -4.23 -21.35
CA ASP A 20 3.88 -4.98 -20.16
C ASP A 20 4.49 -6.38 -20.19
N ALA A 21 5.46 -6.63 -19.31
CA ALA A 21 6.11 -7.93 -19.18
C ALA A 21 5.31 -8.94 -18.37
N TRP A 22 4.21 -8.53 -17.73
CA TRP A 22 3.49 -9.36 -16.77
C TRP A 22 1.98 -9.11 -16.78
N ARG A 23 1.37 -9.44 -17.91
CA ARG A 23 -0.09 -9.49 -18.11
C ARG A 23 -0.51 -10.90 -18.50
N PRO A 24 -0.79 -11.78 -17.53
CA PRO A 24 -1.14 -13.16 -17.83
C PRO A 24 -2.46 -13.26 -18.61
N PRO A 25 -2.50 -13.95 -19.77
CA PRO A 25 -3.65 -13.92 -20.68
C PRO A 25 -4.92 -14.54 -20.11
N GLU A 26 -4.81 -15.38 -19.08
CA GLU A 26 -5.93 -16.08 -18.45
C GLU A 26 -6.60 -15.31 -17.29
N ARG A 27 -6.16 -14.08 -16.99
CA ARG A 27 -6.70 -13.31 -15.86
C ARG A 27 -7.97 -12.55 -16.23
N THR A 28 -8.91 -12.52 -15.29
CA THR A 28 -10.18 -11.77 -15.39
C THR A 28 -10.19 -10.61 -14.39
N PRO A 29 -10.95 -9.54 -14.66
CA PRO A 29 -11.03 -8.44 -13.73
C PRO A 29 -11.72 -8.84 -12.42
N ALA A 30 -11.25 -8.27 -11.30
CA ALA A 30 -11.83 -8.52 -9.99
C ALA A 30 -13.29 -8.04 -9.88
N PHE A 31 -13.60 -6.94 -10.56
CA PHE A 31 -14.96 -6.41 -10.67
C PHE A 31 -15.49 -6.62 -12.10
N PRO A 32 -16.73 -7.12 -12.28
CA PRO A 32 -17.28 -7.33 -13.60
C PRO A 32 -17.39 -6.03 -14.42
N GLY A 33 -17.11 -6.11 -15.72
CA GLY A 33 -17.25 -5.01 -16.67
C GLY A 33 -16.10 -4.00 -16.70
N GLU A 34 -15.02 -4.29 -15.97
CA GLU A 34 -13.82 -3.45 -15.98
C GLU A 34 -13.00 -3.65 -17.27
N PRO A 35 -12.54 -2.57 -17.93
CA PRO A 35 -11.81 -2.68 -19.19
C PRO A 35 -10.41 -3.26 -18.97
N ASP A 36 -9.85 -3.88 -20.00
CA ASP A 36 -8.49 -4.40 -19.95
C ASP A 36 -7.45 -3.30 -20.24
N SER A 37 -6.17 -3.55 -19.96
CA SER A 37 -5.11 -2.57 -20.19
C SER A 37 -4.93 -2.27 -21.67
N ALA A 38 -4.68 -0.99 -21.97
CA ALA A 38 -4.28 -0.55 -23.31
C ALA A 38 -2.77 -0.74 -23.57
N ILE A 39 -1.98 -1.09 -22.55
CA ILE A 39 -0.55 -1.32 -22.69
C ILE A 39 -0.33 -2.67 -23.39
N PRO A 40 0.46 -2.72 -24.48
CA PRO A 40 0.72 -3.97 -25.17
C PRO A 40 1.52 -4.94 -24.30
N ALA A 41 1.20 -6.22 -24.40
CA ALA A 41 1.93 -7.32 -23.74
C ALA A 41 2.36 -8.35 -24.80
N PRO A 42 3.65 -8.77 -24.83
CA PRO A 42 4.11 -9.80 -25.74
C PRO A 42 3.66 -11.19 -25.27
N GLU A 43 3.68 -12.16 -26.19
CA GLU A 43 3.49 -13.56 -25.81
C GLU A 43 4.75 -14.09 -25.12
N LEU A 44 4.58 -14.58 -23.89
CA LEU A 44 5.64 -15.22 -23.10
C LEU A 44 5.30 -16.71 -22.91
N GLN A 45 6.33 -17.55 -22.75
CA GLN A 45 6.11 -18.89 -22.21
C GLN A 45 5.99 -18.83 -20.68
N TRP A 46 5.25 -19.77 -20.11
CA TRP A 46 5.07 -19.90 -18.67
C TRP A 46 5.67 -21.21 -18.20
N TYR A 47 6.39 -21.18 -17.08
CA TYR A 47 7.01 -22.37 -16.54
C TYR A 47 5.96 -23.41 -16.14
N ASN A 48 6.23 -24.66 -16.48
CA ASN A 48 5.41 -25.80 -16.12
C ASN A 48 6.34 -26.95 -15.69
N ARG A 49 6.12 -27.54 -14.52
CA ARG A 49 6.97 -28.63 -14.00
C ARG A 49 7.06 -29.84 -14.93
N ALA A 50 6.03 -30.08 -15.75
CA ALA A 50 5.97 -31.20 -16.69
C ALA A 50 6.75 -30.96 -17.98
N LYS A 51 7.13 -29.71 -18.30
CA LYS A 51 7.76 -29.37 -19.58
C LYS A 51 8.94 -28.41 -19.38
N PRO A 52 10.16 -28.74 -19.85
CA PRO A 52 11.29 -27.84 -19.71
C PRO A 52 11.05 -26.53 -20.49
N PRO A 53 11.48 -25.38 -19.96
CA PRO A 53 11.38 -24.11 -20.66
C PRO A 53 12.33 -24.10 -21.87
N ARG A 54 11.92 -23.41 -22.94
CA ARG A 54 12.68 -23.33 -24.19
C ARG A 54 13.63 -22.12 -24.16
N PRO A 55 14.90 -22.26 -24.56
CA PRO A 55 15.77 -21.10 -24.80
C PRO A 55 15.20 -20.16 -25.88
N GLY A 56 15.58 -18.88 -25.83
CA GLY A 56 15.22 -17.88 -26.85
C GLY A 56 13.92 -17.10 -26.63
N LEU A 57 13.05 -17.52 -25.71
CA LEU A 57 11.90 -16.74 -25.26
C LEU A 57 11.91 -16.61 -23.74
N PRO A 58 11.70 -15.42 -23.15
CA PRO A 58 11.60 -15.30 -21.69
C PRO A 58 10.48 -16.16 -21.11
N CYS A 59 10.72 -16.72 -19.93
CA CYS A 59 9.83 -17.65 -19.25
C CYS A 59 9.30 -17.05 -17.94
N GLY A 60 7.98 -16.95 -17.81
CA GLY A 60 7.33 -16.45 -16.60
C GLY A 60 7.31 -17.48 -15.47
N LEU A 61 7.68 -17.05 -14.26
CA LEU A 61 7.59 -17.79 -12.99
C LEU A 61 6.59 -17.11 -12.05
N ARG A 62 5.52 -17.81 -11.69
CA ARG A 62 4.44 -17.24 -10.86
C ARG A 62 4.68 -17.51 -9.39
N ALA A 63 4.62 -16.45 -8.58
CA ALA A 63 4.72 -16.56 -7.12
C ALA A 63 3.61 -17.43 -6.47
N SER A 64 2.48 -17.63 -7.15
CA SER A 64 1.41 -18.53 -6.70
C SER A 64 1.71 -20.02 -6.92
N GLU A 65 2.68 -20.35 -7.77
CA GLU A 65 3.01 -21.72 -8.16
C GLU A 65 4.38 -22.18 -7.64
N LEU A 66 5.28 -21.22 -7.45
CA LEU A 66 6.64 -21.43 -6.97
C LEU A 66 6.93 -20.43 -5.86
N SER A 67 7.38 -20.93 -4.71
CA SER A 67 8.03 -20.09 -3.71
C SER A 67 9.32 -19.47 -4.27
N CYS A 68 9.81 -18.39 -3.65
CA CYS A 68 11.05 -17.73 -4.06
C CYS A 68 12.25 -18.70 -4.13
N GLY A 69 12.34 -19.68 -3.22
CA GLY A 69 13.40 -20.70 -3.22
C GLY A 69 13.24 -21.76 -4.32
N GLU A 70 12.00 -22.15 -4.65
CA GLU A 70 11.74 -23.04 -5.79
C GLU A 70 12.05 -22.34 -7.12
N ALA A 71 11.73 -21.05 -7.23
CA ALA A 71 12.09 -20.24 -8.39
C ALA A 71 13.62 -20.17 -8.56
N GLU A 72 14.38 -19.97 -7.48
CA GLU A 72 15.85 -20.02 -7.51
C GLU A 72 16.37 -21.36 -8.06
N ALA A 73 15.82 -22.48 -7.59
CA ALA A 73 16.23 -23.81 -8.06
C ALA A 73 15.95 -23.99 -9.57
N VAL A 74 14.83 -23.47 -10.08
CA VAL A 74 14.50 -23.49 -11.51
C VAL A 74 15.49 -22.63 -12.31
N VAL A 75 15.76 -21.40 -11.85
CA VAL A 75 16.66 -20.45 -12.52
C VAL A 75 18.07 -21.02 -12.60
N ALA A 76 18.58 -21.62 -11.52
CA ALA A 76 19.89 -22.25 -11.47
C ALA A 76 20.00 -23.46 -12.41
N LYS A 77 18.91 -24.19 -12.64
CA LYS A 77 18.87 -25.38 -13.49
C LYS A 77 18.92 -25.04 -14.99
N TYR A 78 18.42 -23.87 -15.39
CA TYR A 78 18.30 -23.47 -16.80
C TYR A 78 18.99 -22.12 -17.06
N PRO A 79 20.33 -22.05 -17.01
CA PRO A 79 21.07 -20.79 -17.14
C PRO A 79 20.88 -20.08 -18.50
N ASP A 80 20.54 -20.83 -19.55
CA ASP A 80 20.33 -20.29 -20.91
C ASP A 80 18.91 -19.73 -21.14
N VAL A 81 18.03 -19.79 -20.13
CA VAL A 81 16.67 -19.27 -20.19
C VAL A 81 16.57 -18.01 -19.34
N GLN A 82 16.02 -16.95 -19.93
CA GLN A 82 15.69 -15.72 -19.21
C GLN A 82 14.37 -15.92 -18.44
N PHE A 83 14.38 -15.72 -17.14
CA PHE A 83 13.20 -15.88 -16.29
C PHE A 83 12.67 -14.54 -15.80
N ILE A 84 11.36 -14.37 -15.88
CA ILE A 84 10.64 -13.23 -15.33
C ILE A 84 9.82 -13.75 -14.16
N TYR A 85 10.18 -13.39 -12.94
CA TYR A 85 9.41 -13.69 -11.75
C TYR A 85 8.40 -12.58 -11.51
N GLY A 86 7.16 -12.92 -11.20
CA GLY A 86 6.15 -11.93 -10.93
C GLY A 86 5.02 -12.44 -10.04
N THR A 87 4.17 -11.51 -9.64
CA THR A 87 3.06 -11.80 -8.74
C THR A 87 2.05 -12.79 -9.35
N GLY A 88 1.35 -13.50 -8.48
CA GLY A 88 0.16 -14.28 -8.78
C GLY A 88 -0.91 -13.93 -7.74
N GLU A 89 -1.65 -14.93 -7.25
CA GLU A 89 -2.53 -14.75 -6.08
C GLU A 89 -1.77 -14.60 -4.76
N ARG A 90 -0.48 -14.97 -4.75
CA ARG A 90 0.42 -14.78 -3.61
C ARG A 90 1.12 -13.42 -3.69
N LYS A 91 1.13 -12.74 -2.55
CA LYS A 91 1.88 -11.49 -2.33
C LYS A 91 3.38 -11.75 -2.44
N ILE A 92 4.09 -10.93 -3.21
CA ILE A 92 5.56 -10.98 -3.32
C ILE A 92 6.26 -10.05 -2.32
N LEU A 93 5.50 -9.21 -1.62
CA LEU A 93 6.03 -8.18 -0.74
C LEU A 93 6.85 -8.70 0.45
N TYR A 94 6.63 -9.95 0.85
CA TYR A 94 7.36 -10.61 1.94
C TYR A 94 8.71 -11.21 1.51
N ASP A 95 8.99 -11.29 0.20
CA ASP A 95 10.22 -11.89 -0.33
C ASP A 95 11.17 -10.84 -0.93
N SER A 96 10.92 -9.55 -0.72
CA SER A 96 11.64 -8.43 -1.33
C SER A 96 13.16 -8.48 -1.16
N GLU A 97 13.70 -8.75 0.04
CA GLU A 97 15.16 -8.91 0.23
C GLU A 97 15.72 -10.09 -0.56
N LYS A 98 15.01 -11.23 -0.57
CA LYS A 98 15.42 -12.43 -1.32
C LYS A 98 15.38 -12.15 -2.81
N LEU A 99 14.37 -11.44 -3.30
CA LEU A 99 14.23 -11.07 -4.70
C LEU A 99 15.38 -10.15 -5.14
N LEU A 100 15.75 -9.14 -4.34
CA LEU A 100 16.94 -8.32 -4.59
C LEU A 100 18.22 -9.17 -4.64
N ALA A 101 18.37 -10.13 -3.72
CA ALA A 101 19.52 -11.04 -3.71
C ALA A 101 19.56 -11.95 -4.95
N LEU A 102 18.42 -12.51 -5.39
CA LEU A 102 18.32 -13.32 -6.61
C LEU A 102 18.63 -12.50 -7.86
N MET A 103 18.13 -11.26 -7.94
CA MET A 103 18.49 -10.32 -9.00
C MET A 103 20.00 -10.05 -9.00
N GLY A 104 20.67 -9.93 -7.85
CA GLY A 104 22.12 -9.79 -7.80
C GLY A 104 22.88 -11.05 -8.21
N LYS A 105 22.37 -12.22 -7.82
CA LYS A 105 23.04 -13.52 -7.97
C LYS A 105 22.93 -14.11 -9.38
N TYR A 106 21.77 -13.99 -10.03
CA TYR A 106 21.48 -14.67 -11.29
C TYR A 106 21.35 -13.66 -12.45
N PRO A 107 22.20 -13.74 -13.49
CA PRO A 107 22.12 -12.83 -14.65
C PRO A 107 20.84 -13.03 -15.46
N ASN A 108 20.25 -14.22 -15.43
CA ASN A 108 19.06 -14.61 -16.17
C ASN A 108 17.75 -14.48 -15.36
N PHE A 109 17.76 -13.74 -14.24
CA PHE A 109 16.59 -13.51 -13.40
C PHE A 109 16.13 -12.06 -13.45
N TYR A 110 14.87 -11.85 -13.79
CA TYR A 110 14.21 -10.55 -13.89
C TYR A 110 12.97 -10.54 -13.00
N LEU A 111 12.62 -9.37 -12.48
CA LEU A 111 11.46 -9.18 -11.60
C LEU A 111 10.45 -8.25 -12.26
N ALA A 112 9.23 -8.74 -12.42
CA ALA A 112 8.09 -7.93 -12.82
C ALA A 112 7.59 -7.08 -11.64
N THR A 113 7.28 -5.81 -11.90
CA THR A 113 6.90 -4.84 -10.85
C THR A 113 5.45 -4.92 -10.39
N ALA A 114 4.64 -5.81 -10.97
CA ALA A 114 3.25 -5.98 -10.58
C ALA A 114 3.14 -6.37 -9.10
N ASN A 115 2.33 -5.63 -8.33
CA ASN A 115 2.14 -5.83 -6.89
C ASN A 115 3.45 -5.74 -6.07
N LEU A 116 4.51 -5.14 -6.64
CA LEU A 116 5.75 -4.82 -5.94
C LEU A 116 5.57 -3.48 -5.23
N CYS A 117 4.88 -3.52 -4.10
CA CYS A 117 4.47 -2.34 -3.34
C CYS A 117 5.37 -2.02 -2.15
N ASN A 118 6.53 -2.66 -2.00
CA ASN A 118 7.46 -2.35 -0.91
C ASN A 118 8.02 -0.93 -1.04
N MET A 119 8.04 -0.21 0.08
CA MET A 119 8.55 1.15 0.18
C MET A 119 9.97 1.28 -0.42
N LEU A 120 10.12 2.17 -1.41
CA LEU A 120 11.39 2.54 -2.05
C LEU A 120 12.18 1.34 -2.63
N PHE A 121 11.48 0.28 -3.06
CA PHE A 121 12.13 -0.90 -3.65
C PHE A 121 12.98 -0.55 -4.89
N PHE A 122 12.48 0.35 -5.73
CA PHE A 122 13.13 0.76 -6.99
C PHE A 122 14.46 1.46 -6.70
N GLU A 123 14.46 2.40 -5.75
CA GLU A 123 15.66 3.08 -5.28
C GLU A 123 16.65 2.08 -4.66
N ARG A 124 16.15 1.11 -3.89
CA ARG A 124 17.03 0.07 -3.32
C ARG A 124 17.66 -0.83 -4.38
N ALA A 125 16.90 -1.20 -5.42
CA ALA A 125 17.42 -1.95 -6.55
C ALA A 125 18.50 -1.16 -7.30
N GLU A 126 18.34 0.17 -7.41
CA GLU A 126 19.34 1.05 -8.02
C GLU A 126 20.61 1.16 -7.16
N GLU A 127 20.47 1.35 -5.85
CA GLU A 127 21.60 1.36 -4.91
C GLU A 127 22.43 0.06 -4.99
N LEU A 128 21.75 -1.08 -5.16
CA LEU A 128 22.37 -2.39 -5.32
C LEU A 128 22.82 -2.70 -6.75
N ARG A 129 22.60 -1.77 -7.70
CA ARG A 129 22.93 -1.91 -9.13
C ARG A 129 22.28 -3.12 -9.80
N VAL A 130 21.04 -3.41 -9.43
CA VAL A 130 20.22 -4.48 -10.01
C VAL A 130 18.93 -3.98 -10.66
N ALA A 131 18.67 -2.67 -10.66
CA ALA A 131 17.45 -2.08 -11.23
C ALA A 131 17.27 -2.36 -12.74
N GLU A 132 18.35 -2.65 -13.47
CA GLU A 132 18.31 -3.10 -14.86
C GLU A 132 17.56 -4.43 -15.08
N LYS A 133 17.31 -5.18 -14.00
CA LYS A 133 16.56 -6.43 -13.99
C LYS A 133 15.08 -6.27 -13.64
N LEU A 134 14.62 -5.03 -13.43
CA LEU A 134 13.21 -4.73 -13.23
C LEU A 134 12.50 -4.56 -14.57
N LEU A 135 11.31 -5.15 -14.66
CA LEU A 135 10.42 -5.08 -15.83
C LEU A 135 9.04 -4.60 -15.39
N TYR A 136 8.49 -3.62 -16.10
CA TYR A 136 7.13 -3.19 -15.86
C TYR A 136 6.16 -4.37 -16.03
N GLY A 137 5.31 -4.57 -15.03
CA GLY A 137 4.22 -5.53 -15.06
C GLY A 137 2.97 -4.91 -14.47
N SER A 138 1.84 -5.00 -15.16
CA SER A 138 0.57 -4.46 -14.63
C SER A 138 -0.23 -5.49 -13.83
N PHE A 139 -0.18 -6.76 -14.23
CA PHE A 139 -1.14 -7.79 -13.80
C PHE A 139 -2.62 -7.40 -14.04
N MET A 140 -2.84 -6.52 -15.01
CA MET A 140 -4.18 -6.25 -15.54
C MET A 140 -4.77 -7.52 -16.17
N PRO A 141 -6.10 -7.66 -16.19
CA PRO A 141 -7.08 -6.72 -15.64
C PRO A 141 -7.35 -6.92 -14.14
N PHE A 142 -6.52 -7.69 -13.42
CA PHE A 142 -6.78 -8.00 -12.01
C PHE A 142 -6.39 -6.84 -11.08
N PHE A 143 -5.17 -6.29 -11.22
CA PHE A 143 -4.71 -5.11 -10.50
C PHE A 143 -4.69 -3.86 -11.37
N ASP A 144 -4.86 -2.70 -10.74
CA ASP A 144 -4.80 -1.38 -11.33
C ASP A 144 -3.38 -1.06 -11.80
N GLU A 145 -3.22 -0.80 -13.10
CA GLU A 145 -1.92 -0.48 -13.70
C GLU A 145 -1.28 0.79 -13.13
N GLY A 146 -2.08 1.74 -12.65
CA GLY A 146 -1.62 2.96 -11.98
C GLY A 146 -0.84 2.65 -10.70
N ALA A 147 -1.20 1.58 -9.98
CA ALA A 147 -0.50 1.17 -8.78
C ALA A 147 0.93 0.67 -9.06
N ALA A 148 1.12 -0.04 -10.18
CA ALA A 148 2.45 -0.48 -10.62
C ALA A 148 3.28 0.66 -11.25
N LEU A 149 2.63 1.61 -11.92
CA LEU A 149 3.28 2.76 -12.54
C LEU A 149 3.67 3.84 -11.53
N GLY A 150 2.94 3.95 -10.43
CA GLY A 150 3.14 4.94 -9.37
C GLY A 150 4.60 5.08 -8.91
N PRO A 151 5.20 4.02 -8.34
CA PRO A 151 6.60 4.05 -7.89
C PRO A 151 7.58 4.37 -9.03
N LEU A 152 7.33 3.87 -10.25
CA LEU A 152 8.21 4.12 -11.39
C LEU A 152 8.18 5.59 -11.84
N ILE A 153 6.99 6.15 -12.05
CA ILE A 153 6.78 7.52 -12.54
C ILE A 153 7.24 8.55 -11.50
N LEU A 154 6.92 8.32 -10.23
CA LEU A 154 7.23 9.23 -9.12
C LEU A 154 8.59 8.94 -8.47
N SER A 155 9.41 8.03 -9.03
CA SER A 155 10.77 7.80 -8.56
C SER A 155 11.73 8.92 -8.94
N ARG A 156 12.87 8.95 -8.24
CA ARG A 156 14.03 9.79 -8.59
C ARG A 156 15.04 9.06 -9.48
N LEU A 157 14.63 7.93 -10.09
CA LEU A 157 15.50 7.17 -10.98
C LEU A 157 15.85 7.98 -12.24
N PRO A 158 17.07 7.83 -12.78
CA PRO A 158 17.45 8.45 -14.04
C PRO A 158 16.48 8.07 -15.17
N TRP A 159 16.17 9.00 -16.07
CA TRP A 159 15.23 8.75 -17.16
C TRP A 159 15.53 7.51 -18.04
N PRO A 160 16.80 7.23 -18.42
CA PRO A 160 17.12 6.02 -19.17
C PRO A 160 16.72 4.73 -18.43
N LEU A 161 16.86 4.72 -17.10
CA LEU A 161 16.45 3.59 -16.28
C LEU A 161 14.93 3.50 -16.16
N ARG A 162 14.23 4.63 -16.00
CA ARG A 162 12.76 4.65 -16.01
C ARG A 162 12.21 4.09 -17.33
N CYS A 163 12.77 4.50 -18.47
CA CYS A 163 12.48 3.93 -19.79
C CYS A 163 12.84 2.44 -19.88
N GLY A 164 13.97 2.06 -19.29
CA GLY A 164 14.41 0.69 -19.09
C GLY A 164 13.32 -0.18 -18.51
N ILE A 165 12.93 0.14 -17.27
CA ILE A 165 11.92 -0.60 -16.52
C ILE A 165 10.56 -0.58 -17.22
N ALA A 166 10.12 0.58 -17.73
CA ALA A 166 8.84 0.74 -18.42
C ALA A 166 8.67 -0.18 -19.65
N GLY A 167 9.76 -0.58 -20.30
CA GLY A 167 9.67 -1.56 -21.38
C GLY A 167 10.93 -1.75 -22.22
N ASN A 168 11.95 -0.90 -22.12
CA ASN A 168 13.18 -1.09 -22.91
C ASN A 168 14.00 -2.31 -22.45
N HIS A 169 13.98 -2.66 -21.17
CA HIS A 169 14.60 -3.90 -20.67
C HIS A 169 13.93 -5.13 -21.30
N LEU A 170 12.59 -5.17 -21.32
CA LEU A 170 11.86 -6.27 -21.95
C LEU A 170 12.10 -6.31 -23.46
N ARG A 171 12.11 -5.16 -24.15
CA ARG A 171 12.45 -5.10 -25.57
C ARG A 171 13.80 -5.75 -25.86
N ARG A 172 14.84 -5.44 -25.07
CA ARG A 172 16.16 -6.07 -25.21
C ARG A 172 16.10 -7.59 -25.00
N LEU A 173 15.35 -8.05 -23.99
CA LEU A 173 15.16 -9.48 -23.72
C LEU A 173 14.48 -10.22 -24.89
N LEU A 174 13.63 -9.52 -25.64
CA LEU A 174 12.92 -10.05 -26.79
C LEU A 174 13.65 -9.81 -28.12
N GLY A 175 14.87 -9.25 -28.10
CA GLY A 175 15.61 -8.87 -29.30
C GLY A 175 14.98 -7.72 -30.10
N MET A 176 14.05 -6.96 -29.50
CA MET A 176 13.43 -5.78 -30.09
C MET A 176 14.29 -4.53 -29.89
N THR A 177 14.18 -3.58 -30.82
CA THR A 177 14.87 -2.30 -30.71
C THR A 177 14.29 -1.46 -29.56
N PRO A 178 15.11 -1.02 -28.59
CA PRO A 178 14.66 -0.13 -27.52
C PRO A 178 14.33 1.27 -28.07
N PHE A 179 13.42 1.98 -27.41
CA PHE A 179 13.09 3.36 -27.76
C PHE A 179 14.05 4.33 -27.07
N LEU A 180 14.49 5.35 -27.80
CA LEU A 180 15.26 6.48 -27.27
C LEU A 180 14.31 7.68 -27.20
N LEU A 181 13.78 7.95 -26.01
CA LEU A 181 12.77 8.99 -25.81
C LEU A 181 13.37 10.15 -25.01
N PRO A 182 13.05 11.42 -25.37
CA PRO A 182 13.52 12.58 -24.63
C PRO A 182 12.96 12.57 -23.19
N GLU A 183 13.76 13.06 -22.24
CA GLU A 183 13.30 13.20 -20.85
C GLU A 183 12.24 14.30 -20.74
N PRO A 184 11.07 14.01 -20.12
CA PRO A 184 10.08 15.04 -19.82
C PRO A 184 10.64 16.10 -18.86
N PRO A 185 10.09 17.32 -18.84
CA PRO A 185 10.47 18.32 -17.85
C PRO A 185 10.37 17.78 -16.42
N PRO A 186 11.30 18.16 -15.52
CA PRO A 186 11.34 17.65 -14.15
C PRO A 186 10.04 17.95 -13.40
N MET A 187 9.84 17.20 -12.33
CA MET A 187 8.72 17.41 -11.42
C MET A 187 8.82 18.81 -10.81
N PRO A 188 7.74 19.63 -10.84
CA PRO A 188 7.77 20.92 -10.15
C PRO A 188 8.00 20.73 -8.65
N GLU A 189 8.67 21.70 -8.03
CA GLU A 189 8.76 21.76 -6.57
C GLU A 189 7.37 22.06 -6.01
N LEU A 190 6.78 21.06 -5.35
CA LEU A 190 5.49 21.21 -4.69
C LEU A 190 5.69 21.05 -3.18
N PRO A 191 5.11 21.93 -2.35
CA PRO A 191 5.11 21.71 -0.92
C PRO A 191 4.22 20.49 -0.57
N PRO A 192 4.46 19.83 0.57
CA PRO A 192 3.62 18.73 1.03
C PRO A 192 2.17 19.17 1.25
N PHE A 193 1.21 18.35 0.82
CA PHE A 193 -0.23 18.64 0.94
C PHE A 193 -1.10 17.41 1.26
N LEU A 194 -0.53 16.21 1.32
CA LEU A 194 -1.26 14.98 1.63
C LEU A 194 -1.39 14.79 3.15
N ILE A 195 -2.50 14.21 3.60
CA ILE A 195 -2.64 13.69 4.96
C ILE A 195 -2.77 12.17 4.86
N ASP A 196 -1.72 11.48 5.27
CA ASP A 196 -1.69 10.03 5.34
C ASP A 196 -2.28 9.57 6.68
N ALA A 197 -3.53 9.10 6.64
CA ALA A 197 -4.29 8.76 7.83
C ALA A 197 -3.93 7.40 8.45
N HIS A 198 -3.06 6.61 7.81
CA HIS A 198 -2.71 5.27 8.26
C HIS A 198 -1.29 4.92 7.86
N ALA A 199 -0.40 5.04 8.84
CA ALA A 199 0.97 4.61 8.74
C ALA A 199 1.35 3.78 9.98
N HIS A 200 2.56 3.23 9.96
CA HIS A 200 3.13 2.31 10.93
C HIS A 200 4.61 2.63 11.13
N THR A 201 5.11 2.30 12.32
CA THR A 201 6.55 2.19 12.59
C THR A 201 6.97 0.73 12.51
N GLN A 202 8.26 0.51 12.27
CA GLN A 202 8.90 -0.78 12.48
C GLN A 202 10.40 -0.58 12.73
N ASP A 203 10.84 -0.78 13.96
CA ASP A 203 12.24 -0.68 14.37
C ASP A 203 12.92 -2.06 14.57
N THR A 204 12.23 -3.17 14.27
CA THR A 204 12.81 -4.51 14.42
C THR A 204 13.54 -4.96 13.13
N PRO A 205 14.87 -5.20 13.17
CA PRO A 205 15.58 -5.87 12.09
C PRO A 205 14.99 -7.26 11.83
N GLY A 206 14.75 -7.61 10.56
CA GLY A 206 14.16 -8.91 10.18
C GLY A 206 12.62 -8.95 10.23
N GLY A 207 11.95 -7.79 10.24
CA GLY A 207 10.51 -7.68 10.05
C GLY A 207 10.01 -8.37 8.77
N ARG A 208 8.73 -8.80 8.76
CA ARG A 208 8.13 -9.55 7.62
C ARG A 208 8.14 -8.78 6.30
N VAL A 209 8.20 -7.45 6.34
CA VAL A 209 8.17 -6.58 5.17
C VAL A 209 9.43 -5.72 5.18
N PHE A 210 10.23 -5.82 4.12
CA PHE A 210 11.38 -4.96 3.93
C PHE A 210 10.95 -3.52 3.72
N ALA A 211 11.57 -2.60 4.46
CA ALA A 211 11.62 -1.21 4.03
C ALA A 211 12.91 -0.50 4.53
N PRO A 212 13.40 0.51 3.80
CA PRO A 212 14.78 0.98 3.94
C PRO A 212 15.06 1.94 5.12
N CYS A 213 14.30 1.88 6.20
CA CYS A 213 14.61 2.64 7.42
C CYS A 213 14.71 1.80 8.69
N LEU A 214 15.55 0.76 8.65
CA LEU A 214 16.08 0.04 9.83
C LEU A 214 16.83 0.94 10.85
N ASN A 215 16.83 2.27 10.67
CA ASN A 215 17.38 3.26 11.59
C ASN A 215 16.43 4.46 11.62
N TRP A 216 15.36 4.37 12.41
CA TRP A 216 14.37 5.44 12.57
C TRP A 216 15.04 6.73 13.07
N ARG A 217 14.81 7.85 12.37
CA ARG A 217 15.24 9.20 12.77
C ARG A 217 14.20 10.21 12.30
N THR A 218 13.69 11.06 13.20
CA THR A 218 12.66 12.06 12.90
C THR A 218 12.99 12.89 11.65
N ALA A 219 14.21 13.44 11.58
CA ALA A 219 14.64 14.28 10.46
C ALA A 219 14.64 13.54 9.11
N ARG A 220 15.03 12.25 9.10
CA ARG A 220 15.02 11.43 7.88
C ARG A 220 13.59 11.15 7.44
N TRP A 221 12.69 10.90 8.38
CA TRP A 221 11.27 10.70 8.09
C TRP A 221 10.57 11.98 7.61
N LEU A 222 10.93 13.15 8.15
CA LEU A 222 10.44 14.43 7.62
C LEU A 222 10.88 14.63 6.16
N SER A 223 12.16 14.39 5.84
CA SER A 223 12.64 14.44 4.46
C SER A 223 11.95 13.42 3.55
N TYR A 224 11.63 12.23 4.07
CA TYR A 224 10.86 11.23 3.33
C TYR A 224 9.43 11.71 3.08
N MET A 225 8.72 12.19 4.10
CA MET A 225 7.39 12.76 3.98
C MET A 225 7.36 13.86 2.91
N ASP A 226 8.36 14.75 2.90
CA ASP A 226 8.48 15.78 1.87
C ASP A 226 8.69 15.18 0.47
N SER A 227 9.47 14.10 0.35
CA SER A 227 9.73 13.43 -0.94
C SER A 227 8.50 12.77 -1.58
N VAL A 228 7.45 12.50 -0.80
CA VAL A 228 6.16 11.96 -1.25
C VAL A 228 5.00 12.92 -0.99
N TRP A 229 5.29 14.21 -0.76
CA TRP A 229 4.31 15.28 -0.55
C TRP A 229 3.36 15.08 0.65
N THR A 230 3.75 14.29 1.64
CA THR A 230 2.96 14.04 2.84
C THR A 230 3.14 15.16 3.87
N GLN A 231 2.11 15.98 4.04
CA GLN A 231 2.07 17.04 5.04
C GLN A 231 1.85 16.50 6.46
N LYS A 232 0.93 15.54 6.64
CA LYS A 232 0.71 14.94 7.96
C LYS A 232 0.65 13.43 7.81
N MET A 233 1.21 12.70 8.77
CA MET A 233 1.22 11.24 8.78
C MET A 233 0.82 10.71 10.16
N PHE A 234 -0.17 9.81 10.19
CA PHE A 234 -0.73 9.26 11.42
C PHE A 234 -0.25 7.83 11.62
N PHE A 235 0.63 7.65 12.58
CA PHE A 235 1.29 6.37 12.85
C PHE A 235 0.51 5.53 13.84
N THR A 236 0.49 4.23 13.61
CA THR A 236 0.19 3.22 14.61
C THR A 236 1.45 2.38 14.79
N PRO A 237 2.16 2.49 15.92
CA PRO A 237 3.37 1.71 16.10
C PRO A 237 3.15 0.20 15.99
N GLY A 238 3.91 -0.46 15.12
CA GLY A 238 3.81 -1.91 14.93
C GLY A 238 4.22 -2.68 16.20
N GLU A 239 5.13 -2.10 16.97
CA GLU A 239 5.60 -2.57 18.26
C GLU A 239 4.44 -2.65 19.28
N ALA A 240 3.59 -1.62 19.36
CA ALA A 240 2.44 -1.57 20.26
C ALA A 240 1.29 -2.51 19.82
N ILE A 241 1.20 -2.84 18.52
CA ILE A 241 0.27 -3.89 18.04
C ILE A 241 0.76 -5.28 18.47
N ALA A 242 2.08 -5.50 18.44
CA ALA A 242 2.68 -6.81 18.70
C ALA A 242 2.83 -7.14 20.19
N ASP A 243 3.04 -6.13 21.04
CA ASP A 243 3.26 -6.28 22.47
C ASP A 243 2.38 -5.29 23.27
N PRO A 244 1.37 -5.78 24.02
CA PRO A 244 0.48 -4.90 24.79
C PRO A 244 1.15 -4.21 25.98
N SER A 245 2.39 -4.59 26.34
CA SER A 245 3.17 -3.89 27.36
C SER A 245 3.83 -2.61 26.85
N VAL A 246 3.88 -2.42 25.54
CA VAL A 246 4.46 -1.24 24.88
C VAL A 246 3.36 -0.28 24.48
N SER A 247 3.42 0.97 24.94
CA SER A 247 2.49 2.00 24.48
C SER A 247 2.98 2.69 23.21
N SER A 248 2.05 3.19 22.40
CA SER A 248 2.37 3.97 21.20
C SER A 248 3.04 5.29 21.55
N LEU A 249 2.64 5.89 22.66
CA LEU A 249 3.25 7.10 23.22
C LEU A 249 4.75 6.92 23.50
N GLU A 250 5.15 5.79 24.09
CA GLU A 250 6.56 5.48 24.35
C GLU A 250 7.36 5.31 23.07
N VAL A 251 6.76 4.70 22.03
CA VAL A 251 7.46 4.41 20.77
C VAL A 251 7.67 5.67 19.92
N ILE A 252 6.64 6.49 19.73
CA ILE A 252 6.69 7.60 18.73
C ILE A 252 6.33 8.98 19.29
N GLY A 253 5.90 9.10 20.55
CA GLY A 253 5.44 10.39 21.09
C GLY A 253 6.50 11.48 21.06
N ASP A 254 7.76 11.12 21.29
CA ASP A 254 8.91 12.01 21.25
C ASP A 254 9.18 12.54 19.82
N ASP A 255 9.02 11.70 18.81
CA ASP A 255 9.13 12.08 17.39
C ASP A 255 7.98 12.97 16.96
N CYS A 256 6.75 12.66 17.40
CA CYS A 256 5.58 13.49 17.13
C CYS A 256 5.77 14.92 17.65
N ARG A 257 6.28 15.07 18.88
CA ARG A 257 6.64 16.38 19.45
C ARG A 257 7.73 17.11 18.65
N LYS A 258 8.77 16.39 18.21
CA LYS A 258 9.88 16.97 17.43
C LYS A 258 9.51 17.27 15.98
N SER A 259 8.42 16.69 15.47
CA SER A 259 8.00 16.82 14.07
C SER A 259 7.45 18.20 13.68
N GLY A 260 7.13 19.05 14.67
CA GLY A 260 6.51 20.35 14.43
C GLY A 260 5.06 20.24 13.92
N GLY A 261 4.29 19.24 14.39
CA GLY A 261 2.90 19.03 14.00
C GLY A 261 2.71 18.31 12.66
N ARG A 262 3.72 17.56 12.23
CA ARG A 262 3.71 16.76 10.98
C ARG A 262 3.43 15.28 11.25
N MET A 263 3.83 14.76 12.40
CA MET A 263 3.64 13.37 12.80
C MET A 263 2.67 13.30 13.98
N PHE A 264 1.76 12.33 13.92
CA PHE A 264 0.77 12.05 14.96
C PHE A 264 0.69 10.54 15.16
N PHE A 265 0.04 10.09 16.23
CA PHE A 265 -0.10 8.66 16.50
C PHE A 265 -1.50 8.25 16.96
N PHE A 266 -1.88 7.01 16.68
CA PHE A 266 -2.97 6.32 17.36
C PHE A 266 -2.41 5.53 18.53
N GLU A 267 -3.12 5.54 19.66
CA GLU A 267 -2.81 4.62 20.76
C GLU A 267 -3.49 3.27 20.53
N VAL A 268 -2.78 2.17 20.73
CA VAL A 268 -3.30 0.82 20.47
C VAL A 268 -4.08 0.33 21.69
N PHE A 269 -5.21 -0.35 21.43
CA PHE A 269 -5.96 -1.05 22.46
C PHE A 269 -5.98 -2.57 22.18
N ASP A 270 -5.40 -3.34 23.11
CA ASP A 270 -5.46 -4.80 23.10
C ASP A 270 -6.47 -5.32 24.15
N PRO A 271 -7.58 -5.97 23.73
CA PRO A 271 -8.59 -6.52 24.64
C PRO A 271 -8.08 -7.70 25.49
N ASN A 272 -6.92 -8.28 25.19
CA ASN A 272 -6.31 -9.32 26.03
C ASN A 272 -5.66 -8.74 27.28
N ASN A 273 -5.31 -7.45 27.28
CA ASN A 273 -4.81 -6.74 28.45
C ASN A 273 -5.49 -5.36 28.56
N ALA A 274 -6.81 -5.41 28.72
CA ALA A 274 -7.65 -4.22 28.63
C ALA A 274 -7.35 -3.20 29.73
N ALA A 275 -7.04 -3.64 30.96
CA ALA A 275 -6.68 -2.75 32.07
C ALA A 275 -5.41 -1.94 31.77
N LEU A 276 -4.36 -2.58 31.25
CA LEU A 276 -3.13 -1.89 30.86
C LEU A 276 -3.37 -0.97 29.65
N SER A 277 -4.08 -1.48 28.63
CA SER A 277 -4.43 -0.68 27.45
C SER A 277 -5.20 0.58 27.84
N LEU A 278 -6.14 0.49 28.80
CA LEU A 278 -6.85 1.65 29.33
C LEU A 278 -5.92 2.65 30.01
N CYS A 279 -4.91 2.20 30.77
CA CYS A 279 -3.90 3.09 31.34
C CYS A 279 -3.14 3.86 30.25
N HIS A 280 -2.74 3.19 29.16
CA HIS A 280 -2.10 3.86 28.02
C HIS A 280 -3.05 4.87 27.36
N LEU A 281 -4.32 4.50 27.15
CA LEU A 281 -5.34 5.40 26.59
C LEU A 281 -5.56 6.65 27.46
N GLU A 282 -5.62 6.52 28.78
CA GLU A 282 -5.78 7.65 29.71
C GLU A 282 -4.61 8.65 29.63
N GLN A 283 -3.40 8.16 29.35
CA GLN A 283 -2.20 9.00 29.18
C GLN A 283 -2.15 9.66 27.79
N SER A 284 -2.48 8.89 26.74
CA SER A 284 -2.28 9.32 25.36
C SER A 284 -3.41 10.18 24.81
N LEU A 285 -4.68 9.82 25.05
CA LEU A 285 -5.83 10.50 24.42
C LEU A 285 -5.99 12.00 24.76
N PRO A 286 -5.55 12.51 25.92
CA PRO A 286 -5.52 13.95 26.17
C PRO A 286 -4.52 14.73 25.30
N LEU A 287 -3.49 14.06 24.75
CA LEU A 287 -2.42 14.72 24.01
C LEU A 287 -2.88 15.19 22.61
N PRO A 288 -2.40 16.35 22.13
CA PRO A 288 -2.69 16.82 20.78
C PRO A 288 -2.04 15.95 19.69
N GLU A 289 -0.95 15.25 20.00
CA GLU A 289 -0.28 14.32 19.08
C GLU A 289 -1.01 12.99 18.91
N CYS A 290 -1.87 12.61 19.86
CA CYS A 290 -2.67 11.39 19.79
C CYS A 290 -3.96 11.64 19.01
N VAL A 291 -4.08 11.11 17.79
CA VAL A 291 -5.24 11.34 16.91
C VAL A 291 -6.40 10.40 17.17
N GLY A 292 -6.21 9.30 17.92
CA GLY A 292 -7.29 8.40 18.28
C GLY A 292 -6.82 7.05 18.79
N ILE A 293 -7.71 6.06 18.70
CA ILE A 293 -7.46 4.68 19.13
C ILE A 293 -7.33 3.76 17.91
N LYS A 294 -6.34 2.85 17.93
CA LYS A 294 -6.22 1.77 16.95
C LYS A 294 -6.66 0.43 17.54
N LEU A 295 -7.43 -0.33 16.77
CA LEU A 295 -7.74 -1.74 17.00
C LEU A 295 -7.10 -2.64 15.94
N HIS A 296 -6.65 -3.84 16.34
CA HIS A 296 -6.15 -4.85 15.40
C HIS A 296 -6.64 -6.28 15.74
N PRO A 297 -7.92 -6.61 15.50
CA PRO A 297 -8.52 -7.89 15.91
C PRO A 297 -7.76 -9.15 15.44
N ALA A 298 -7.25 -9.15 14.21
CA ALA A 298 -6.50 -10.28 13.65
C ALA A 298 -5.18 -10.58 14.41
N GLU A 299 -4.43 -9.54 14.80
CA GLU A 299 -3.14 -9.71 15.49
C GLU A 299 -3.37 -9.98 16.99
N HIS A 300 -4.37 -9.33 17.58
CA HIS A 300 -4.77 -9.59 18.98
C HIS A 300 -5.52 -10.94 19.14
N ARG A 301 -5.88 -11.61 18.03
CA ARG A 301 -6.62 -12.88 18.01
C ARG A 301 -7.94 -12.85 18.77
N VAL A 302 -8.63 -11.71 18.70
CA VAL A 302 -9.95 -11.49 19.32
C VAL A 302 -10.91 -11.02 18.25
N SER A 303 -12.13 -11.57 18.22
CA SER A 303 -13.15 -11.14 17.25
C SER A 303 -13.46 -9.65 17.40
N ALA A 304 -13.60 -8.93 16.29
CA ALA A 304 -14.03 -7.54 16.26
C ALA A 304 -15.41 -7.29 16.90
N SER A 305 -16.22 -8.34 17.10
CA SER A 305 -17.52 -8.28 17.78
C SER A 305 -17.43 -8.52 19.30
N ASP A 306 -16.24 -8.80 19.83
CA ASP A 306 -16.04 -9.15 21.24
C ASP A 306 -16.37 -7.94 22.14
N PRO A 307 -17.21 -8.11 23.17
CA PRO A 307 -17.65 -7.00 24.03
C PRO A 307 -16.50 -6.28 24.74
N ARG A 308 -15.32 -6.91 24.90
CA ARG A 308 -14.14 -6.25 25.50
C ARG A 308 -13.69 -5.02 24.72
N TYR A 309 -13.92 -4.98 23.40
CA TYR A 309 -13.62 -3.78 22.62
C TYR A 309 -14.49 -2.58 22.99
N ALA A 310 -15.64 -2.76 23.65
CA ALA A 310 -16.50 -1.66 24.07
C ALA A 310 -15.80 -0.66 25.00
N GLU A 311 -14.75 -1.08 25.72
CA GLU A 311 -13.96 -0.19 26.57
C GLU A 311 -13.19 0.86 25.76
N ALA A 312 -12.60 0.47 24.62
CA ALA A 312 -11.97 1.40 23.68
C ALA A 312 -12.98 2.42 23.12
N PHE A 313 -14.17 1.97 22.72
CA PHE A 313 -15.22 2.89 22.23
C PHE A 313 -15.72 3.83 23.33
N SER A 314 -15.81 3.37 24.58
CA SER A 314 -16.18 4.21 25.72
C SER A 314 -15.12 5.29 25.99
N ALA A 315 -13.83 4.93 25.93
CA ALA A 315 -12.73 5.88 26.05
C ALA A 315 -12.75 6.90 24.89
N ALA A 316 -12.91 6.42 23.65
CA ALA A 316 -13.02 7.25 22.45
C ALA A 316 -14.15 8.29 22.58
N ARG A 317 -15.35 7.87 23.02
CA ARG A 317 -16.48 8.77 23.30
C ARG A 317 -16.10 9.81 24.35
N ARG A 318 -15.55 9.39 25.49
CA ARG A 318 -15.22 10.29 26.61
C ARG A 318 -14.21 11.37 26.22
N PHE A 319 -13.22 11.02 25.41
CA PHE A 319 -12.18 11.96 24.96
C PHE A 319 -12.50 12.65 23.62
N GLY A 320 -13.63 12.33 22.98
CA GLY A 320 -14.00 12.88 21.68
C GLY A 320 -13.03 12.50 20.55
N LYS A 321 -12.42 11.32 20.64
CA LYS A 321 -11.42 10.81 19.69
C LYS A 321 -12.03 9.71 18.79
N PRO A 322 -11.56 9.56 17.53
CA PRO A 322 -11.99 8.49 16.65
C PRO A 322 -11.34 7.14 17.02
N VAL A 323 -11.97 6.07 16.53
CA VAL A 323 -11.41 4.71 16.51
C VAL A 323 -11.11 4.30 15.08
N MET A 324 -9.90 3.82 14.81
CA MET A 324 -9.52 3.18 13.56
C MET A 324 -9.28 1.70 13.81
N THR A 325 -9.74 0.83 12.90
CA THR A 325 -9.48 -0.60 13.00
C THR A 325 -8.74 -1.13 11.79
N HIS A 326 -7.95 -2.18 11.97
CA HIS A 326 -7.70 -3.11 10.87
C HIS A 326 -9.03 -3.78 10.48
N SER A 327 -9.39 -3.76 9.19
CA SER A 327 -10.52 -4.52 8.66
C SER A 327 -10.12 -5.26 7.39
N TRP A 328 -10.50 -6.53 7.27
CA TRP A 328 -10.04 -7.40 6.18
C TRP A 328 -11.03 -8.53 5.88
N GLU A 329 -10.95 -9.13 4.69
CA GLU A 329 -11.72 -10.33 4.34
C GLU A 329 -11.21 -11.60 5.03
N ASP A 330 -12.02 -12.67 5.00
CA ASP A 330 -11.52 -14.00 5.33
C ASP A 330 -10.48 -14.47 4.28
N SER A 331 -9.30 -14.88 4.75
CA SER A 331 -8.16 -15.22 3.89
C SER A 331 -7.73 -16.66 4.13
N SER A 332 -7.67 -17.44 3.05
CA SER A 332 -7.27 -18.86 3.10
C SER A 332 -5.83 -19.09 3.56
N TYR A 333 -4.94 -18.12 3.35
CA TYR A 333 -3.53 -18.18 3.73
C TYR A 333 -3.19 -17.31 4.96
N ASN A 334 -4.13 -16.49 5.45
CA ASN A 334 -4.03 -15.79 6.72
C ASN A 334 -5.38 -15.83 7.48
N PRO A 335 -5.74 -16.98 8.07
CA PRO A 335 -7.08 -17.23 8.60
C PRO A 335 -7.44 -16.41 9.84
N ALA A 336 -6.48 -15.69 10.44
CA ALA A 336 -6.77 -14.75 11.53
C ALA A 336 -7.55 -13.53 11.02
N GLN A 337 -7.51 -13.25 9.71
CA GLN A 337 -8.18 -12.08 9.13
C GLN A 337 -9.70 -12.09 9.28
N LYS A 338 -10.31 -13.28 9.35
CA LYS A 338 -11.75 -13.43 9.63
C LYS A 338 -12.21 -12.73 10.93
N LEU A 339 -11.30 -12.50 11.88
CA LEU A 339 -11.61 -11.79 13.13
C LEU A 339 -11.80 -10.28 12.92
N SER A 340 -11.40 -9.76 11.76
CA SER A 340 -11.44 -8.34 11.40
C SER A 340 -12.45 -8.03 10.28
N CYS A 341 -13.34 -8.97 9.94
CA CYS A 341 -14.37 -8.74 8.91
C CYS A 341 -15.23 -7.51 9.26
N PRO A 342 -15.47 -6.58 8.32
CA PRO A 342 -16.15 -5.31 8.61
C PRO A 342 -17.48 -5.45 9.37
N HIS A 343 -18.33 -6.42 9.01
CA HIS A 343 -19.65 -6.60 9.64
C HIS A 343 -19.58 -6.93 11.14
N LEU A 344 -18.46 -7.47 11.63
CA LEU A 344 -18.29 -7.84 13.04
C LEU A 344 -18.28 -6.63 13.98
N PHE A 345 -18.00 -5.42 13.48
CA PHE A 345 -18.03 -4.20 14.28
C PHE A 345 -19.46 -3.68 14.57
N THR A 346 -20.49 -4.24 13.93
CA THR A 346 -21.89 -3.79 14.04
C THR A 346 -22.36 -3.58 15.49
N PRO A 347 -22.14 -4.50 16.45
CA PRO A 347 -22.60 -4.31 17.83
C PRO A 347 -22.00 -3.07 18.51
N HIS A 348 -20.74 -2.74 18.20
CA HIS A 348 -20.08 -1.56 18.74
C HIS A 348 -20.60 -0.29 18.06
N LEU A 349 -20.82 -0.32 16.75
CA LEU A 349 -21.34 0.81 15.98
C LEU A 349 -22.78 1.18 16.39
N GLU A 350 -23.61 0.19 16.74
CA GLU A 350 -24.96 0.40 17.27
C GLU A 350 -24.95 0.98 18.69
N ARG A 351 -24.02 0.51 19.54
CA ARG A 351 -23.88 0.98 20.94
C ARG A 351 -23.19 2.35 21.03
N PHE A 352 -22.35 2.68 20.06
CA PHE A 352 -21.54 3.89 20.00
C PHE A 352 -21.75 4.69 18.69
N PRO A 353 -22.98 5.13 18.39
CA PRO A 353 -23.30 5.77 17.10
C PRO A 353 -22.67 7.17 16.91
N ASP A 354 -22.21 7.77 18.00
CA ASP A 354 -21.54 9.08 18.07
C ASP A 354 -20.01 8.99 17.96
N VAL A 355 -19.43 7.80 18.10
CA VAL A 355 -17.98 7.60 17.99
C VAL A 355 -17.59 7.51 16.52
N LYS A 356 -16.82 8.50 16.06
CA LYS A 356 -16.17 8.50 14.74
C LYS A 356 -15.36 7.20 14.54
N PHE A 357 -15.57 6.54 13.41
CA PHE A 357 -14.97 5.22 13.16
C PHE A 357 -14.35 5.11 11.76
N VAL A 358 -13.18 4.49 11.66
CA VAL A 358 -12.49 4.22 10.38
C VAL A 358 -12.34 2.72 10.17
N LEU A 359 -12.93 2.22 9.09
CA LEU A 359 -12.66 0.89 8.54
C LEU A 359 -11.35 0.96 7.75
N GLY A 360 -10.23 0.62 8.41
CA GLY A 360 -8.93 0.58 7.75
C GLY A 360 -8.88 -0.52 6.70
N HIS A 361 -8.26 -0.22 5.56
CA HIS A 361 -8.20 -1.01 4.33
C HIS A 361 -9.55 -1.23 3.62
N ALA A 362 -10.65 -0.66 4.12
CA ALA A 362 -11.99 -0.87 3.56
C ALA A 362 -12.33 -2.36 3.35
N GLY A 363 -12.04 -3.23 4.33
CA GLY A 363 -12.22 -4.68 4.22
C GLY A 363 -11.18 -5.40 3.35
N GLY A 364 -10.25 -4.67 2.75
CA GLY A 364 -9.02 -5.19 2.15
C GLY A 364 -9.19 -5.92 0.83
N ARG A 365 -10.39 -6.33 0.40
CA ARG A 365 -10.61 -7.18 -0.78
C ARG A 365 -11.97 -6.92 -1.48
N PRO A 366 -12.21 -7.42 -2.72
CA PRO A 366 -13.43 -7.08 -3.46
C PRO A 366 -14.68 -7.66 -2.81
N SER A 367 -14.52 -8.83 -2.17
CA SER A 367 -15.59 -9.59 -1.52
C SER A 367 -16.26 -8.82 -0.37
N THR A 368 -15.51 -7.97 0.33
CA THR A 368 -16.00 -7.20 1.49
C THR A 368 -16.62 -5.86 1.12
N LEU A 369 -16.52 -5.43 -0.14
CA LEU A 369 -17.02 -4.13 -0.56
C LEU A 369 -18.53 -3.93 -0.30
N PRO A 370 -19.41 -4.95 -0.49
CA PRO A 370 -20.82 -4.83 -0.11
C PRO A 370 -21.02 -4.55 1.37
N ASP A 371 -20.29 -5.24 2.26
CA ASP A 371 -20.36 -5.05 3.71
C ASP A 371 -19.92 -3.63 4.10
N VAL A 372 -18.79 -3.17 3.55
CA VAL A 372 -18.27 -1.81 3.81
C VAL A 372 -19.27 -0.75 3.36
N THR A 373 -19.87 -0.91 2.18
CA THR A 373 -20.87 0.01 1.65
C THR A 373 -22.13 0.02 2.52
N ALA A 374 -22.62 -1.16 2.91
CA ALA A 374 -23.79 -1.29 3.77
C ALA A 374 -23.58 -0.65 5.15
N LEU A 375 -22.42 -0.87 5.77
CA LEU A 375 -22.06 -0.24 7.04
C LEU A 375 -21.96 1.28 6.91
N CYS A 376 -21.26 1.79 5.91
CA CYS A 376 -21.13 3.23 5.67
C CYS A 376 -22.48 3.90 5.36
N ALA A 377 -23.41 3.20 4.73
CA ALA A 377 -24.77 3.69 4.48
C ALA A 377 -25.60 3.73 5.77
N ARG A 378 -25.49 2.69 6.61
CA ARG A 378 -26.21 2.56 7.88
C ARG A 378 -25.69 3.50 8.97
N PHE A 379 -24.37 3.72 9.02
CA PHE A 379 -23.69 4.45 10.07
C PHE A 379 -22.91 5.65 9.49
N PRO A 380 -23.46 6.87 9.56
CA PRO A 380 -22.89 8.05 8.88
C PRO A 380 -21.53 8.51 9.45
N GLN A 381 -21.18 8.09 10.68
CA GLN A 381 -19.92 8.38 11.33
C GLN A 381 -18.74 7.53 10.83
N ILE A 382 -19.01 6.52 10.00
CA ILE A 382 -17.97 5.65 9.44
C ILE A 382 -17.28 6.31 8.25
N ARG A 383 -15.97 6.14 8.19
CA ARG A 383 -15.11 6.38 7.02
C ARG A 383 -14.39 5.09 6.65
N ALA A 384 -13.97 5.00 5.40
CA ALA A 384 -13.10 3.92 4.94
C ALA A 384 -11.80 4.55 4.46
N ASP A 385 -10.66 3.94 4.81
CA ASP A 385 -9.39 4.36 4.24
C ASP A 385 -8.99 3.44 3.07
N LEU A 386 -8.02 3.88 2.28
CA LEU A 386 -7.55 3.13 1.12
C LEU A 386 -6.35 2.20 1.42
N ALA A 387 -5.90 2.13 2.68
CA ALA A 387 -4.65 1.50 3.10
C ALA A 387 -4.51 0.06 2.63
N GLY A 388 -3.25 -0.38 2.45
CA GLY A 388 -2.89 -1.77 2.21
C GLY A 388 -2.57 -2.08 0.74
N ASP A 389 -2.53 -3.36 0.42
CA ASP A 389 -2.09 -3.88 -0.88
C ASP A 389 -3.21 -4.18 -1.87
N TYR A 390 -4.39 -3.58 -1.63
CA TYR A 390 -5.59 -3.91 -2.37
C TYR A 390 -5.81 -3.01 -3.59
N PHE A 391 -4.95 -3.18 -4.58
CA PHE A 391 -4.97 -2.40 -5.82
C PHE A 391 -5.84 -3.04 -6.91
N HIS A 392 -6.95 -3.72 -6.58
CA HIS A 392 -7.73 -4.41 -7.62
C HIS A 392 -8.39 -3.41 -8.57
N TRP A 393 -8.31 -3.70 -9.87
CA TRP A 393 -8.82 -2.81 -10.90
C TRP A 393 -10.33 -2.61 -10.76
N GLY A 394 -10.77 -1.35 -10.67
CA GLY A 394 -12.16 -1.00 -10.42
C GLY A 394 -12.50 -0.73 -8.95
N ASN A 395 -11.64 -1.09 -7.99
CA ASN A 395 -11.92 -0.92 -6.56
C ASN A 395 -12.27 0.53 -6.19
N LEU A 396 -11.39 1.48 -6.54
CA LEU A 396 -11.60 2.91 -6.25
C LEU A 396 -12.92 3.43 -6.85
N ARG A 397 -13.28 2.98 -8.06
CA ARG A 397 -14.53 3.35 -8.72
C ARG A 397 -15.74 2.84 -7.95
N ARG A 398 -15.69 1.59 -7.49
CA ARG A 398 -16.78 0.95 -6.76
C ARG A 398 -16.92 1.52 -5.35
N LEU A 399 -15.81 1.79 -4.66
CA LEU A 399 -15.79 2.53 -3.38
C LEU A 399 -16.41 3.92 -3.55
N ARG A 400 -15.99 4.69 -4.56
CA ARG A 400 -16.59 6.01 -4.85
C ARG A 400 -18.09 5.90 -5.10
N ALA A 401 -18.53 4.91 -5.89
CA ALA A 401 -19.95 4.71 -6.19
C ALA A 401 -20.78 4.35 -4.95
N GLY A 402 -20.23 3.53 -4.04
CA GLY A 402 -20.93 3.09 -2.83
C GLY A 402 -20.91 4.11 -1.69
N LEU A 403 -19.81 4.82 -1.49
CA LEU A 403 -19.58 5.65 -0.29
C LEU A 403 -19.63 7.16 -0.59
N GLY A 404 -19.35 7.56 -1.83
CA GLY A 404 -18.94 8.92 -2.18
C GLY A 404 -17.52 9.25 -1.69
N THR A 405 -16.87 10.21 -2.33
CA THR A 405 -15.47 10.58 -2.03
C THR A 405 -15.30 11.21 -0.65
N LYS A 406 -16.31 11.89 -0.09
CA LYS A 406 -16.29 12.49 1.26
C LYS A 406 -16.17 11.49 2.41
N LYS A 407 -16.32 10.19 2.14
CA LYS A 407 -16.17 9.12 3.14
C LYS A 407 -14.87 8.33 3.01
N ILE A 408 -14.01 8.68 2.04
CA ILE A 408 -12.79 7.95 1.72
C ILE A 408 -11.57 8.74 2.23
N LEU A 409 -10.69 8.09 2.97
CA LEU A 409 -9.45 8.68 3.49
C LEU A 409 -8.24 8.15 2.71
N TYR A 410 -7.34 9.05 2.32
CA TYR A 410 -6.00 8.66 1.90
C TYR A 410 -5.20 8.12 3.08
N ALA A 411 -4.54 6.99 2.84
CA ALA A 411 -3.91 6.20 3.86
C ALA A 411 -2.98 5.21 3.15
N SER A 412 -1.68 5.27 3.37
CA SER A 412 -0.75 4.49 2.54
C SER A 412 -0.48 3.08 3.09
N ASP A 413 -0.60 2.87 4.40
CA ASP A 413 -0.04 1.70 5.09
C ASP A 413 1.51 1.65 5.04
N CYS A 414 2.15 2.82 4.83
CA CYS A 414 3.58 3.02 5.06
C CYS A 414 3.87 2.63 6.51
N PHE A 415 4.89 1.90 6.92
CA PHE A 415 6.16 1.50 6.33
C PHE A 415 6.10 0.27 5.39
N TRP A 416 4.97 -0.44 5.32
CA TRP A 416 4.87 -1.67 4.52
C TRP A 416 4.69 -1.39 3.04
N MET A 417 3.88 -0.40 2.72
CA MET A 417 3.55 -0.04 1.35
C MET A 417 4.20 1.27 0.93
N ASP A 418 4.63 1.33 -0.32
CA ASP A 418 5.08 2.55 -0.96
C ASP A 418 3.85 3.44 -1.25
N PRO A 419 3.76 4.64 -0.67
CA PRO A 419 2.64 5.56 -0.91
C PRO A 419 2.44 5.86 -2.39
N ARG A 420 3.52 5.80 -3.19
CA ARG A 420 3.47 6.07 -4.62
C ARG A 420 2.60 5.07 -5.39
N CYS A 421 2.42 3.84 -4.89
CA CYS A 421 1.47 2.88 -5.48
C CYS A 421 0.04 3.44 -5.45
N MET A 422 -0.42 3.84 -4.26
CA MET A 422 -1.76 4.41 -4.13
C MET A 422 -1.90 5.74 -4.85
N MET A 423 -0.87 6.59 -4.77
CA MET A 423 -0.85 7.84 -5.53
C MET A 423 -0.96 7.60 -7.03
N GLY A 424 -0.28 6.59 -7.57
CA GLY A 424 -0.37 6.24 -8.99
C GLY A 424 -1.81 5.94 -9.41
N MET A 425 -2.50 5.07 -8.67
CA MET A 425 -3.93 4.79 -8.89
C MET A 425 -4.79 6.06 -8.80
N LEU A 426 -4.55 6.93 -7.82
CA LEU A 426 -5.35 8.14 -7.59
C LEU A 426 -5.10 9.23 -8.65
N LEU A 427 -3.84 9.49 -8.99
CA LEU A 427 -3.44 10.50 -9.97
C LEU A 427 -3.90 10.11 -11.39
N ASP A 428 -3.92 8.81 -11.68
CA ASP A 428 -4.38 8.28 -12.95
C ASP A 428 -5.91 8.24 -13.08
N SER A 429 -6.63 8.13 -11.97
CA SER A 429 -8.09 7.99 -11.95
C SER A 429 -8.86 9.06 -12.75
N ILE A 430 -10.12 8.78 -13.10
CA ILE A 430 -11.00 9.79 -13.71
C ILE A 430 -11.72 10.69 -12.69
N ILE A 431 -11.37 10.58 -11.40
CA ILE A 431 -12.00 11.38 -10.34
C ILE A 431 -11.63 12.86 -10.54
N PRO A 432 -12.59 13.80 -10.46
CA PRO A 432 -12.30 15.24 -10.53
C PRO A 432 -11.34 15.69 -9.44
N ASP A 433 -10.48 16.67 -9.74
CA ASP A 433 -9.45 17.15 -8.80
C ASP A 433 -10.04 17.64 -7.47
N GLU A 434 -11.21 18.29 -7.48
CA GLU A 434 -11.85 18.76 -6.24
C GLU A 434 -12.26 17.60 -5.33
N GLU A 435 -12.87 16.54 -5.88
CA GLU A 435 -13.19 15.34 -5.12
C GLU A 435 -11.93 14.62 -4.63
N LEU A 436 -10.87 14.64 -5.43
CA LEU A 436 -9.63 13.97 -5.08
C LEU A 436 -8.84 14.72 -3.99
N LYS A 437 -8.89 16.06 -3.96
CA LYS A 437 -8.34 16.87 -2.84
C LYS A 437 -8.98 16.48 -1.51
N ASP A 438 -10.28 16.24 -1.49
CA ASP A 438 -10.97 15.76 -0.28
C ASP A 438 -10.40 14.42 0.18
N VAL A 439 -10.24 13.45 -0.74
CA VAL A 439 -9.70 12.13 -0.42
C VAL A 439 -8.27 12.24 0.12
N LEU A 440 -7.42 13.04 -0.54
CA LEU A 440 -5.99 13.16 -0.24
C LEU A 440 -5.67 13.90 1.05
N SER A 441 -6.52 14.83 1.50
CA SER A 441 -6.27 15.59 2.73
C SER A 441 -7.52 16.15 3.41
N GLY A 442 -8.49 16.67 2.64
CA GLY A 442 -9.64 17.38 3.21
C GLY A 442 -10.48 16.55 4.18
N ASN A 443 -10.76 15.30 3.84
CA ASN A 443 -11.54 14.39 4.66
C ASN A 443 -10.82 14.05 5.97
N ALA A 444 -9.52 13.75 5.92
CA ALA A 444 -8.73 13.48 7.12
C ALA A 444 -8.64 14.73 8.00
N SER A 445 -8.41 15.91 7.41
CA SER A 445 -8.35 17.18 8.16
C SER A 445 -9.67 17.53 8.86
N GLY A 446 -10.81 17.22 8.25
CA GLY A 446 -12.13 17.45 8.87
C GLY A 446 -12.55 16.34 9.85
N PHE A 447 -11.99 15.14 9.71
CA PHE A 447 -12.35 13.99 10.53
C PHE A 447 -11.54 13.90 11.83
N PHE A 448 -10.23 14.12 11.74
CA PHE A 448 -9.30 14.08 12.87
C PHE A 448 -9.02 15.47 13.43
N SER A 449 -9.02 15.62 14.75
CA SER A 449 -8.76 16.88 15.42
C SER A 449 -7.24 17.16 15.48
N VAL A 450 -6.65 17.57 14.35
CA VAL A 450 -5.22 17.93 14.25
C VAL A 450 -5.02 19.46 14.15
N PRO A 451 -4.07 20.07 14.89
CA PRO A 451 -3.78 21.50 14.79
C PRO A 451 -3.37 21.94 13.38
N GLY A 452 -3.68 23.19 13.01
CA GLY A 452 -3.29 23.78 11.73
C GLY A 452 -4.04 23.23 10.51
N GLY A 453 -5.26 22.72 10.70
CA GLY A 453 -6.16 22.31 9.62
C GLY A 453 -6.95 23.50 9.08
N THR A 454 -6.33 24.32 8.23
CA THR A 454 -7.07 25.21 7.34
C THR A 454 -6.64 24.96 5.91
N VAL A 455 -7.67 24.79 5.07
CA VAL A 455 -7.72 24.46 3.64
C VAL A 455 -6.83 25.34 2.79
#